data_AF-A0A346QWQ1-F1
#
_entry.id   AF-A0A346QWQ1-F1
#
_cell.length_a   1.000
_cell.length_b   1.000
_cell.length_c   1.000
_cell.angle_alpha   90.00
_cell.angle_beta   90.00
_cell.angle_gamma   90.00
#
_symmetry.space_group_name_H-M   'P 1'
#
loop_
_entity.id
_entity.type
_entity.pdbx_description
1 polymer ?
#
loop_
_entity_poly.entity_id
_entity_poly.type
_entity_poly.pdbx_seq_one_letter_code
_entity_poly.pdbx_strand_id
1 'polypeptide(L)'
;MTNEEILSKVDHTLLRMTASWEEIKTLCDEAVRFGTASVCIPPCYVKAVRAAYGSLKICTVIGFPLGYNSSDMKALETLAAIQDGADEIDMVINLGDVKSGCFDKVLDEIKNIKKHVMKKYSR
;
A
#
# COMPACT_ATOMS: atom_id res chain seq x y z
N MET A 1 -14.45 3.60 -23.28
CA MET A 1 -14.16 2.75 -22.12
C MET A 1 -15.45 2.52 -21.37
N THR A 2 -15.78 1.28 -21.02
CA THR A 2 -16.93 0.96 -20.14
C THR A 2 -16.59 1.25 -18.68
N ASN A 3 -17.58 1.20 -17.80
CA ASN A 3 -17.35 1.39 -16.36
C ASN A 3 -16.45 0.28 -15.79
N GLU A 4 -16.61 -0.97 -16.24
CA GLU A 4 -15.79 -2.10 -15.84
C GLU A 4 -14.31 -1.90 -16.25
N GLU A 5 -14.08 -1.40 -17.47
CA GLU A 5 -12.73 -1.07 -17.95
C GLU A 5 -12.07 0.09 -17.19
N ILE A 6 -12.87 0.99 -16.60
CA ILE A 6 -12.38 2.05 -15.72
C ILE A 6 -12.05 1.45 -14.34
N LEU A 7 -12.99 0.73 -13.74
CA LEU A 7 -12.86 0.21 -12.37
C LEU A 7 -11.72 -0.81 -12.22
N SER A 8 -11.47 -1.62 -13.24
CA SER A 8 -10.32 -2.55 -13.29
C SER A 8 -8.94 -1.85 -13.24
N LYS A 9 -8.89 -0.52 -13.25
CA LYS A 9 -7.67 0.31 -13.10
C LYS A 9 -7.69 1.16 -11.82
N VAL A 10 -8.68 0.97 -10.96
CA VAL A 10 -8.87 1.75 -9.72
C VAL A 10 -8.42 0.93 -8.52
N ASP A 11 -7.64 1.55 -7.65
CA ASP A 11 -7.38 1.05 -6.30
C ASP A 11 -8.50 1.56 -5.38
N HIS A 12 -9.42 0.67 -5.00
CA HIS A 12 -10.55 1.05 -4.15
C HIS A 12 -10.04 1.31 -2.74
N THR A 13 -10.13 2.55 -2.27
CA THR A 13 -9.28 3.05 -1.18
C THR A 13 -10.11 3.47 0.04
N LEU A 14 -9.70 3.01 1.23
CA LEU A 14 -10.18 3.54 2.51
C LEU A 14 -9.03 3.69 3.50
N LEU A 15 -8.50 4.91 3.64
CA LEU A 15 -7.36 5.23 4.53
C LEU A 15 -7.72 6.22 5.64
N ARG A 16 -9.01 6.38 5.95
CA ARG A 16 -9.45 7.26 7.04
C ARG A 16 -8.94 6.70 8.37
N MET A 17 -8.44 7.57 9.25
CA MET A 17 -7.88 7.18 10.56
C MET A 17 -8.85 6.41 11.46
N THR A 18 -10.16 6.57 11.23
CA THR A 18 -11.23 5.93 11.99
C THR A 18 -11.88 4.76 11.26
N ALA A 19 -11.32 4.30 10.13
CA ALA A 19 -11.86 3.18 9.37
C ALA A 19 -11.91 1.93 10.25
N SER A 20 -13.11 1.41 10.44
CA SER A 20 -13.38 0.20 11.19
C SER A 20 -13.21 -1.05 10.32
N TRP A 21 -13.12 -2.21 10.96
CA TRP A 21 -13.04 -3.49 10.26
C TRP A 21 -14.25 -3.76 9.34
N GLU A 22 -15.46 -3.41 9.77
CA GLU A 22 -16.67 -3.64 8.96
C GLU A 22 -16.71 -2.73 7.72
N GLU A 23 -16.15 -1.52 7.81
CA GLU A 23 -15.98 -0.64 6.64
C GLU A 23 -14.92 -1.18 5.67
N ILE A 24 -13.84 -1.76 6.19
CA ILE A 24 -12.80 -2.41 5.35
C ILE A 24 -13.36 -3.64 4.64
N LYS A 25 -14.19 -4.44 5.30
CA LYS A 25 -14.90 -5.55 4.65
C LYS A 25 -15.82 -5.05 3.54
N THR A 26 -16.61 -4.01 3.83
CA THR A 26 -17.51 -3.41 2.83
C THR A 26 -16.73 -2.96 1.59
N LEU A 27 -15.59 -2.29 1.78
CA LEU A 27 -14.68 -1.91 0.71
C LEU A 27 -14.21 -3.13 -0.11
N CYS A 28 -13.83 -4.22 0.57
CA CYS A 28 -13.36 -5.43 -0.11
C CYS A 28 -14.49 -6.15 -0.86
N ASP A 29 -15.69 -6.21 -0.30
CA ASP A 29 -16.88 -6.79 -0.95
C ASP A 29 -17.24 -5.99 -2.22
N GLU A 30 -17.17 -4.67 -2.16
CA GLU A 30 -17.34 -3.78 -3.31
C GLU A 30 -16.25 -4.00 -4.36
N ALA A 31 -14.99 -4.06 -3.95
CA ALA A 31 -13.86 -4.30 -4.85
C ALA A 31 -14.02 -5.61 -5.64
N VAL A 32 -14.43 -6.68 -4.96
CA VAL A 32 -14.73 -7.98 -5.59
C VAL A 32 -15.94 -7.86 -6.53
N ARG A 33 -17.02 -7.22 -6.07
CA ARG A 33 -18.25 -7.06 -6.86
C ARG A 33 -18.03 -6.27 -8.15
N PHE A 34 -17.22 -5.22 -8.10
CA PHE A 34 -17.01 -4.31 -9.21
C PHE A 34 -15.73 -4.58 -10.00
N GLY A 35 -14.92 -5.56 -9.57
CA GLY A 35 -13.70 -5.97 -10.26
C GLY A 35 -12.64 -4.87 -10.29
N THR A 36 -12.39 -4.21 -9.15
CA THR A 36 -11.37 -3.17 -9.06
C THR A 36 -9.96 -3.74 -9.16
N ALA A 37 -8.96 -2.91 -9.47
CA ALA A 37 -7.58 -3.35 -9.63
C ALA A 37 -7.01 -3.93 -8.33
N SER A 38 -7.21 -3.20 -7.24
CA SER A 38 -6.85 -3.58 -5.89
C SER A 38 -7.75 -2.91 -4.85
N VAL A 39 -7.53 -3.24 -3.58
CA VAL A 39 -7.92 -2.38 -2.45
C VAL A 39 -6.69 -1.71 -1.86
N CYS A 40 -6.79 -0.42 -1.53
CA CYS A 40 -5.74 0.30 -0.80
C CYS A 40 -6.20 0.61 0.63
N ILE A 41 -5.55 -0.05 1.59
CA ILE A 41 -5.99 -0.11 3.00
C ILE A 41 -4.84 0.15 3.99
N PRO A 42 -5.12 0.54 5.25
CA PRO A 42 -4.10 0.72 6.27
C PRO A 42 -3.35 -0.60 6.55
N PRO A 43 -2.04 -0.55 6.84
CA PRO A 43 -1.21 -1.76 7.03
C PRO A 43 -1.77 -2.75 8.07
N CYS A 44 -2.41 -2.25 9.13
CA CYS A 44 -2.98 -3.08 10.19
C CYS A 44 -4.09 -4.04 9.71
N TYR A 45 -4.71 -3.79 8.56
CA TYR A 45 -5.77 -4.62 8.01
C TYR A 45 -5.30 -5.64 6.96
N VAL A 46 -4.06 -5.51 6.45
CA VAL A 46 -3.55 -6.32 5.34
C VAL A 46 -3.68 -7.82 5.62
N LYS A 47 -3.22 -8.27 6.79
CA LYS A 47 -3.28 -9.69 7.18
C LYS A 47 -4.71 -10.23 7.24
N ALA A 48 -5.61 -9.45 7.81
CA ALA A 48 -7.01 -9.85 7.97
C ALA A 48 -7.72 -9.90 6.61
N VAL A 49 -7.48 -8.91 5.74
CA VAL A 49 -8.03 -8.90 4.38
C VAL A 49 -7.45 -10.04 3.54
N ARG A 50 -6.14 -10.30 3.60
CA ARG A 50 -5.54 -11.45 2.91
C ARG A 50 -6.18 -12.77 3.33
N ALA A 51 -6.40 -12.96 4.63
CA ALA A 51 -7.02 -14.17 5.16
C ALA A 51 -8.48 -14.34 4.71
N ALA A 52 -9.25 -13.24 4.62
CA ALA A 52 -10.67 -13.29 4.27
C ALA A 52 -10.95 -13.29 2.75
N TYR A 53 -10.14 -12.58 1.96
CA TYR A 53 -10.42 -12.32 0.53
C TYR A 53 -9.46 -13.02 -0.42
N GLY A 54 -8.55 -13.86 0.09
CA GLY A 54 -7.81 -14.83 -0.71
C GLY A 54 -6.94 -14.20 -1.78
N SER A 55 -7.45 -14.13 -3.02
CA SER A 55 -6.74 -13.63 -4.21
C SER A 55 -6.93 -12.14 -4.49
N LEU A 56 -7.75 -11.41 -3.72
CA LEU A 56 -7.90 -9.97 -3.87
C LEU A 56 -6.53 -9.28 -3.80
N LYS A 57 -6.25 -8.37 -4.73
CA LYS A 57 -5.01 -7.60 -4.74
C LYS A 57 -5.06 -6.54 -3.65
N ILE A 58 -4.01 -6.49 -2.84
CA ILE A 58 -3.93 -5.59 -1.68
C ILE A 58 -2.77 -4.62 -1.90
N CYS A 59 -3.10 -3.35 -2.07
CA CYS A 59 -2.20 -2.24 -1.90
C CYS A 59 -2.26 -1.77 -0.43
N THR A 60 -1.11 -1.39 0.12
CA THR A 60 -1.07 -0.70 1.42
C THR A 60 -0.05 0.42 1.39
N VAL A 61 -0.15 1.30 2.37
CA VAL A 61 0.63 2.54 2.41
C VAL A 61 1.79 2.46 3.41
N ILE A 62 2.91 3.12 3.10
CA ILE A 62 4.14 3.11 3.93
C ILE A 62 4.61 4.52 4.24
N GLY A 63 4.92 4.80 5.51
CA GLY A 63 5.26 6.15 5.97
C GLY A 63 4.12 7.16 5.75
N PHE A 64 2.88 6.68 5.63
CA PHE A 64 1.72 7.49 5.29
C PHE A 64 1.07 8.13 6.53
N PRO A 65 0.49 9.35 6.42
CA PRO A 65 0.42 10.18 5.22
C PRO A 65 1.58 11.17 5.08
N LEU A 66 2.47 11.27 6.08
CA LEU A 66 3.35 12.43 6.22
C LEU A 66 4.76 12.23 5.65
N GLY A 67 5.21 10.99 5.50
CA GLY A 67 6.47 10.64 4.84
C GLY A 67 7.74 11.02 5.61
N TYR A 68 7.65 11.56 6.82
CA TYR A 68 8.82 12.01 7.59
C TYR A 68 9.46 10.94 8.48
N ASN A 69 8.99 9.70 8.41
CA ASN A 69 9.58 8.57 9.13
C ASN A 69 10.99 8.30 8.59
N SER A 70 11.88 7.76 9.42
CA SER A 70 13.20 7.32 8.96
C SER A 70 13.08 6.21 7.91
N SER A 71 14.00 6.21 6.93
CA SER A 71 14.09 5.19 5.88
C SER A 71 14.06 3.75 6.40
N ASP A 72 14.76 3.46 7.51
CA ASP A 72 14.79 2.11 8.11
C ASP A 72 13.43 1.66 8.65
N MET A 73 12.69 2.56 9.28
CA MET A 73 11.33 2.25 9.76
C MET A 73 10.37 1.98 8.62
N LYS A 74 10.45 2.76 7.52
CA LYS A 74 9.65 2.49 6.32
C LYS A 74 10.01 1.15 5.68
N ALA A 75 11.29 0.78 5.69
CA ALA A 75 11.75 -0.53 5.20
C ALA A 75 11.22 -1.70 6.05
N LEU A 76 11.22 -1.57 7.38
CA LEU A 76 10.64 -2.56 8.30
C LEU A 76 9.12 -2.66 8.14
N GLU A 77 8.42 -1.53 8.02
CA GLU A 77 6.98 -1.49 7.75
C GLU A 77 6.65 -2.18 6.42
N THR A 78 7.45 -1.93 5.38
CA THR A 78 7.32 -2.60 4.07
C THR A 78 7.49 -4.12 4.20
N LEU A 79 8.49 -4.58 4.95
CA LEU A 79 8.70 -6.01 5.19
C LEU A 79 7.51 -6.65 5.90
N ALA A 80 6.98 -6.00 6.93
CA ALA A 80 5.82 -6.47 7.67
C ALA A 80 4.57 -6.54 6.76
N ALA A 81 4.30 -5.49 5.98
CA ALA A 81 3.20 -5.46 5.03
C ALA A 81 3.26 -6.60 4.00
N ILE A 82 4.46 -6.88 3.45
CA ILE A 82 4.65 -7.99 2.50
C ILE A 82 4.41 -9.35 3.19
N GLN A 83 4.90 -9.53 4.42
CA GLN A 83 4.67 -10.76 5.20
C GLN A 83 3.19 -10.98 5.52
N ASP A 84 2.47 -9.90 5.79
CA ASP A 84 1.02 -9.91 6.02
C ASP A 84 0.21 -10.12 4.73
N GLY A 85 0.86 -10.00 3.56
CA GLY A 85 0.30 -10.40 2.28
C GLY A 85 -0.04 -9.24 1.34
N ALA A 86 0.54 -8.06 1.51
CA ALA A 86 0.44 -6.99 0.51
C ALA A 86 1.04 -7.43 -0.84
N ASP A 87 0.42 -6.98 -1.92
CA ASP A 87 0.91 -7.14 -3.30
C ASP A 87 1.60 -5.88 -3.80
N GLU A 88 1.14 -4.71 -3.33
CA GLU A 88 1.58 -3.40 -3.76
C GLU A 88 1.83 -2.49 -2.55
N ILE A 89 2.76 -1.56 -2.73
CA ILE A 89 3.26 -0.68 -1.67
C ILE A 89 3.27 0.76 -2.19
N ASP A 90 2.45 1.60 -1.57
CA ASP A 90 2.34 3.03 -1.84
C ASP A 90 3.03 3.82 -0.73
N MET A 91 4.31 4.16 -0.96
CA MET A 91 5.09 4.92 0.01
C MET A 91 4.92 6.43 -0.14
N VAL A 92 5.02 7.16 0.98
CA VAL A 92 5.16 8.63 0.98
C VAL A 92 6.63 8.99 1.16
N ILE A 93 7.21 9.73 0.22
CA ILE A 93 8.58 10.26 0.32
C ILE A 93 8.69 11.34 1.40
N ASN A 94 9.90 11.59 1.90
CA ASN A 94 10.14 12.72 2.78
C ASN A 94 10.06 14.07 2.02
N LEU A 95 8.92 14.75 2.13
CA LEU A 95 8.68 16.05 1.51
C LEU A 95 9.56 17.17 2.10
N GLY A 96 10.04 17.02 3.34
CA GLY A 96 11.00 17.94 3.94
C GLY A 96 12.34 17.90 3.19
N ASP A 97 12.86 16.71 2.93
CA ASP A 97 14.10 16.53 2.16
C ASP A 97 13.94 17.03 0.72
N VAL A 98 12.78 16.82 0.09
CA VAL A 98 12.46 17.40 -1.24
C VAL A 98 12.55 18.93 -1.21
N LYS A 99 11.89 19.57 -0.23
CA LYS A 99 11.91 21.04 -0.09
C LYS A 99 13.31 21.58 0.21
N SER A 100 14.15 20.79 0.87
CA SER A 100 15.55 21.11 1.15
C SER A 100 16.51 20.76 0.00
N GLY A 101 16.01 20.27 -1.15
CA GLY A 101 16.85 19.87 -2.29
C GLY A 101 17.70 18.62 -2.06
N CYS A 102 17.43 17.87 -0.99
CA CYS A 102 18.16 16.67 -0.60
C CYS A 102 17.67 15.43 -1.38
N PHE A 103 17.68 15.50 -2.71
CA PHE A 103 17.15 14.44 -3.58
C PHE A 103 17.91 13.11 -3.44
N ASP A 104 19.20 13.14 -3.11
CA ASP A 104 19.98 11.92 -2.86
C ASP A 104 19.41 11.12 -1.68
N LYS A 105 18.98 11.80 -0.60
CA LYS A 105 18.33 11.14 0.55
C LYS A 105 17.00 10.51 0.16
N VAL A 106 16.20 11.21 -0.65
CA VAL A 106 14.92 10.69 -1.14
C VAL A 106 15.14 9.49 -2.05
N LEU A 107 16.13 9.56 -2.94
CA LEU A 107 16.50 8.45 -3.82
C LEU A 107 16.97 7.23 -3.02
N ASP A 108 17.81 7.44 -2.01
CA ASP A 108 18.32 6.36 -1.15
C ASP A 108 17.20 5.73 -0.32
N GLU A 109 16.23 6.51 0.17
CA GLU A 109 15.02 5.99 0.81
C GLU A 109 14.19 5.11 -0.14
N ILE A 110 13.92 5.58 -1.35
CA ILE A 110 13.16 4.80 -2.34
C ILE A 110 13.88 3.50 -2.70
N LYS A 111 15.21 3.54 -2.92
CA LYS A 111 16.02 2.34 -3.14
C LYS A 111 15.96 1.38 -1.97
N ASN A 112 16.02 1.91 -0.74
CA ASN A 112 15.96 1.13 0.49
C ASN A 112 14.63 0.35 0.59
N ILE A 113 13.51 0.98 0.29
CA ILE A 113 12.19 0.33 0.30
C ILE A 113 12.07 -0.66 -0.89
N LYS A 114 12.50 -0.27 -2.08
CA LYS A 114 12.40 -1.11 -3.30
C LYS A 114 13.09 -2.45 -3.15
N LYS A 115 14.25 -2.51 -2.46
CA LYS A 115 15.00 -3.77 -2.24
C LYS A 115 14.18 -4.83 -1.49
N HIS A 116 13.18 -4.43 -0.72
CA HIS A 116 12.31 -5.33 0.04
C HIS A 116 11.14 -5.86 -0.79
N VAL A 117 10.65 -5.08 -1.75
CA VAL A 117 9.53 -5.46 -2.64
C VAL A 117 9.98 -6.46 -3.72
N MET A 118 11.22 -6.36 -4.22
CA MET A 118 11.70 -7.19 -5.34
C MET A 118 11.90 -8.68 -5.02
N LYS A 119 12.00 -9.07 -3.75
CA LYS A 119 12.23 -10.48 -3.37
C LYS A 119 11.06 -11.41 -3.75
N LYS A 120 9.86 -10.87 -4.03
CA LYS A 120 8.70 -11.65 -4.48
C LYS A 120 8.78 -12.08 -5.95
N TYR A 121 9.62 -11.42 -6.76
CA TYR A 121 9.69 -11.59 -8.23
C TYR A 121 10.96 -12.30 -8.72
N SER A 122 11.77 -12.89 -7.84
CA SER A 122 12.98 -13.65 -8.21
C SER A 122 12.70 -15.13 -8.53
N ARG A 123 11.56 -15.43 -9.17
CA ARG A 123 11.24 -16.76 -9.72
C ARG A 123 11.03 -16.67 -11.21
#